data_AF-A0A8T2W3A8-F1
#
_entry.id   AF-A0A8T2W3A8-F1
#
_cell.length_a   1.000
_cell.length_b   1.000
_cell.length_c   1.000
_cell.angle_alpha   90.00
_cell.angle_beta   90.00
_cell.angle_gamma   90.00
#
_symmetry.space_group_name_H-M   'P 1'
#
loop_
_entity.id
_entity.type
_entity.pdbx_description
1 polymer ?
#
loop_
_entity_poly.entity_id
_entity_poly.type
_entity_poly.pdbx_seq_one_letter_code
_entity_poly.pdbx_strand_id
1 'polypeptide(L)'
;MTLLFSHPGPAAANATTKDDIDGANEPPARRTRKPMSEETKLKISQAMKNRPPRPIVHRLRISKARQGVVHSEETRRKISIAVSTTKRSLKKQRLAARAAEAAEAATADLRPAFSNIYVGSTGRTSTGGSTGGRDDYRDYRDSNESGAYSGSEGESDYEEGPYEQQAQPVILNPLELEKAVIEVTALRRQLTAWMDAYEKKFGRKPDLTEASETHPLVYGRFVRYVALRELVRTSSLLIGSTPVTWN
;
A
#
# COMPACT_ATOMS: atom_id res chain seq x y z
N MET A 1 -41.86 -20.91 -52.53
CA MET A 1 -41.89 -22.25 -51.89
C MET A 1 -41.23 -22.14 -50.53
N THR A 2 -42.02 -21.93 -49.49
CA THR A 2 -41.58 -21.77 -48.09
C THR A 2 -41.78 -23.10 -47.36
N LEU A 3 -40.68 -23.74 -46.96
CA LEU A 3 -40.70 -25.00 -46.21
C LEU A 3 -40.94 -24.69 -44.72
N LEU A 4 -42.18 -24.92 -44.29
CA LEU A 4 -42.65 -24.79 -42.91
C LEU A 4 -42.19 -26.03 -42.12
N PHE A 5 -41.10 -25.94 -41.37
CA PHE A 5 -40.61 -27.02 -40.50
C PHE A 5 -41.44 -27.07 -39.20
N SER A 6 -42.49 -27.89 -39.23
CA SER A 6 -43.26 -28.30 -38.06
C SER A 6 -42.38 -29.17 -37.15
N HIS A 7 -42.02 -28.66 -35.97
CA HIS A 7 -41.29 -29.42 -34.96
C HIS A 7 -42.30 -30.13 -34.04
N PRO A 8 -42.26 -31.46 -33.90
CA PRO A 8 -43.08 -32.17 -32.94
C PRO A 8 -42.64 -31.81 -31.51
N GLY A 9 -43.58 -31.25 -30.74
CA GLY A 9 -43.37 -30.92 -29.33
C GLY A 9 -43.07 -32.18 -28.51
N PRO A 10 -42.11 -32.12 -27.56
CA PRO A 10 -41.82 -33.26 -26.71
C PRO A 10 -43.01 -33.52 -25.78
N ALA A 11 -43.50 -34.76 -25.85
CA ALA A 11 -44.57 -35.30 -25.04
C ALA A 11 -44.28 -35.09 -23.55
N ALA A 12 -45.25 -34.51 -22.85
CA ALA A 12 -45.30 -34.42 -21.40
C ALA A 12 -45.44 -35.82 -20.81
N ALA A 13 -44.31 -36.42 -20.42
CA ALA A 13 -44.27 -37.67 -19.70
C ALA A 13 -43.95 -37.41 -18.22
N ASN A 14 -44.92 -37.81 -17.39
CA ASN A 14 -44.74 -38.33 -16.04
C ASN A 14 -44.83 -37.31 -14.91
N ALA A 15 -46.08 -37.12 -14.45
CA ALA A 15 -46.39 -36.79 -13.08
C ALA A 15 -45.78 -37.85 -12.16
N THR A 16 -44.71 -37.50 -11.46
CA THR A 16 -44.17 -38.29 -10.37
C THR A 16 -44.89 -37.91 -9.10
N THR A 17 -45.54 -38.91 -8.53
CA THR A 17 -46.15 -39.02 -7.21
C THR A 17 -45.38 -38.23 -6.16
N LYS A 18 -46.09 -37.35 -5.46
CA LYS A 18 -45.55 -36.41 -4.49
C LYS A 18 -46.13 -36.72 -3.12
N ASP A 19 -46.02 -37.95 -2.68
CA ASP A 19 -46.39 -38.37 -1.34
C ASP A 19 -45.39 -39.46 -0.90
N ASP A 20 -44.83 -39.29 0.31
CA ASP A 20 -44.00 -40.25 1.05
C ASP A 20 -42.47 -40.33 0.74
N ILE A 21 -41.73 -39.24 0.96
CA ILE A 21 -40.30 -39.33 1.34
C ILE A 21 -39.98 -38.30 2.44
N ASP A 22 -40.45 -38.58 3.67
CA ASP A 22 -39.84 -38.09 4.91
C ASP A 22 -38.63 -38.97 5.30
N GLY A 23 -37.81 -39.30 4.30
CA GLY A 23 -36.53 -39.98 4.48
C GLY A 23 -35.44 -38.95 4.69
N ALA A 24 -34.84 -38.95 5.89
CA ALA A 24 -33.70 -38.15 6.29
C ALA A 24 -32.77 -37.79 5.11
N ASN A 25 -32.81 -36.51 4.72
CA ASN A 25 -31.98 -35.94 3.65
C ASN A 25 -30.54 -35.83 4.16
N GLU A 26 -29.85 -36.96 4.27
CA GLU A 26 -28.40 -36.99 4.42
C GLU A 26 -27.80 -36.33 3.18
N PRO A 27 -27.04 -35.23 3.32
CA PRO A 27 -26.43 -34.57 2.18
C PRO A 27 -25.55 -35.59 1.46
N PRO A 28 -25.68 -35.75 0.13
CA PRO A 28 -24.96 -36.78 -0.60
C PRO A 28 -23.46 -36.65 -0.31
N ALA A 29 -22.87 -37.75 0.19
CA ALA A 29 -21.46 -37.80 0.55
C ALA A 29 -20.62 -37.18 -0.58
N ARG A 30 -19.91 -36.09 -0.25
CA ARG A 30 -19.11 -35.35 -1.23
C ARG A 30 -18.09 -36.29 -1.85
N ARG A 31 -18.27 -36.65 -3.11
CA ARG A 31 -17.30 -37.43 -3.88
C ARG A 31 -15.95 -36.69 -3.85
N THR A 32 -14.99 -37.23 -3.12
CA THR A 32 -13.62 -36.70 -3.09
C THR A 32 -13.01 -36.96 -4.46
N ARG A 33 -12.66 -35.88 -5.18
CA ARG A 33 -11.97 -36.00 -6.46
C ARG A 33 -10.57 -36.54 -6.20
N LYS A 34 -10.12 -37.50 -7.00
CA LYS A 34 -8.73 -37.99 -6.96
C LYS A 34 -7.76 -36.82 -7.21
N PRO A 35 -6.64 -36.72 -6.49
CA PRO A 35 -5.63 -35.69 -6.75
C PRO A 35 -5.09 -35.83 -8.18
N MET A 36 -4.79 -34.71 -8.84
CA MET A 36 -4.21 -34.72 -10.19
C MET A 36 -2.80 -35.32 -10.17
N SER A 37 -2.45 -36.12 -11.20
CA SER A 37 -1.09 -36.63 -11.39
C SER A 37 -0.09 -35.49 -11.64
N GLU A 38 1.17 -35.69 -11.26
CA GLU A 38 2.24 -34.69 -11.44
C GLU A 38 2.43 -34.31 -12.92
N GLU A 39 2.34 -35.27 -13.83
CA GLU A 39 2.38 -35.02 -15.28
C GLU A 39 1.26 -34.07 -15.74
N THR A 40 0.04 -34.26 -15.22
CA THR A 40 -1.10 -33.40 -15.55
C THR A 40 -0.88 -31.98 -15.02
N LYS A 41 -0.34 -31.84 -13.80
CA LYS A 41 -0.01 -30.53 -13.22
C LYS A 41 1.03 -29.80 -14.05
N LEU A 42 2.09 -30.49 -14.48
CA LEU A 42 3.14 -29.91 -15.32
C LEU A 42 2.57 -29.45 -16.67
N LYS A 43 1.72 -30.25 -17.31
CA LYS A 43 1.07 -29.89 -18.58
C LYS A 43 0.18 -28.65 -18.46
N ILE A 44 -0.61 -28.55 -17.38
CA ILE A 44 -1.42 -27.35 -17.10
C ILE A 44 -0.52 -26.14 -16.85
N SER A 45 0.53 -26.30 -16.05
CA SER A 45 1.48 -25.22 -15.71
C SER A 45 2.15 -24.66 -16.97
N GLN A 46 2.66 -25.52 -17.85
CA GLN A 46 3.27 -25.12 -19.12
C GLN A 46 2.27 -24.41 -20.05
N ALA A 47 1.04 -24.92 -20.15
CA ALA A 47 -0.02 -24.28 -20.94
C ALA A 47 -0.40 -22.88 -20.41
N MET A 48 -0.31 -22.66 -19.09
CA MET A 48 -0.59 -21.37 -18.48
C MET A 48 0.58 -20.38 -18.55
N LYS A 49 1.82 -20.85 -18.60
CA LYS A 49 3.03 -20.01 -18.59
C LYS A 49 3.07 -18.99 -19.74
N ASN A 50 2.55 -19.35 -20.91
CA ASN A 50 2.59 -18.50 -22.11
C ASN A 50 1.26 -17.79 -22.40
N ARG A 51 0.30 -17.83 -21.47
CA ARG A 51 -0.99 -17.18 -21.69
C ARG A 51 -0.84 -15.66 -21.47
N PRO A 52 -1.16 -14.83 -22.47
CA PRO A 52 -1.07 -13.38 -22.29
C PRO A 52 -2.02 -12.93 -21.17
N PRO A 53 -1.64 -11.91 -20.40
CA PRO A 53 -2.52 -11.33 -19.39
C PRO A 53 -3.80 -10.80 -20.06
N ARG A 54 -4.91 -10.86 -19.33
CA ARG A 54 -6.18 -10.32 -19.84
C ARG A 54 -6.03 -8.82 -20.14
N PRO A 55 -6.64 -8.31 -21.22
CA PRO A 55 -6.56 -6.90 -21.58
C PRO A 55 -7.05 -6.00 -20.44
N ILE A 56 -6.46 -4.81 -20.32
CA ILE A 56 -6.72 -3.86 -19.24
C ILE A 56 -8.21 -3.53 -19.15
N VAL A 57 -8.87 -3.31 -20.30
CA VAL A 57 -10.32 -3.02 -20.40
C VAL A 57 -11.16 -4.10 -19.70
N HIS A 58 -10.82 -5.38 -19.92
CA HIS A 58 -11.54 -6.48 -19.30
C HIS A 58 -11.34 -6.52 -17.78
N ARG A 59 -10.13 -6.22 -17.29
CA ARG A 59 -9.83 -6.15 -15.85
C ARG A 59 -10.63 -5.02 -15.18
N LEU A 60 -10.69 -3.85 -15.82
CA LEU A 60 -11.47 -2.71 -15.34
C LEU A 60 -12.97 -3.02 -15.29
N ARG A 61 -13.51 -3.67 -16.34
CA ARG A 61 -14.92 -4.08 -16.37
C ARG A 61 -15.29 -5.01 -15.21
N ILE A 62 -14.43 -5.99 -14.89
CA ILE A 62 -14.62 -6.86 -13.72
C ILE A 62 -14.52 -6.08 -12.41
N SER A 63 -13.54 -5.19 -12.28
CA SER A 63 -13.37 -4.37 -11.07
C SER A 63 -14.59 -3.51 -10.81
N LYS A 64 -15.10 -2.83 -11.85
CA LYS A 64 -16.30 -1.99 -11.77
C LYS A 64 -17.55 -2.80 -11.42
N ALA A 65 -17.70 -4.00 -12.00
CA ALA A 65 -18.82 -4.89 -11.69
C ALA A 65 -18.80 -5.43 -10.24
N ARG A 66 -17.61 -5.48 -9.61
CA ARG A 66 -17.45 -5.93 -8.22
C ARG A 66 -17.43 -4.79 -7.21
N GLN A 67 -17.35 -3.54 -7.67
CA GLN A 67 -17.37 -2.38 -6.81
C GLN A 67 -18.75 -2.27 -6.14
N GLY A 68 -18.77 -2.17 -4.81
CA GLY A 68 -20.01 -2.08 -4.03
C GLY A 68 -20.66 -3.43 -3.67
N VAL A 69 -20.11 -4.58 -4.09
CA VAL A 69 -20.60 -5.88 -3.61
C VAL A 69 -20.16 -6.08 -2.16
N VAL A 70 -21.10 -5.89 -1.22
CA VAL A 70 -20.86 -6.07 0.21
C VAL A 70 -21.02 -7.55 0.57
N HIS A 71 -19.98 -8.13 1.18
CA HIS A 71 -20.09 -9.48 1.75
C HIS A 71 -20.97 -9.47 3.00
N SER A 72 -21.75 -10.54 3.18
CA SER A 72 -22.48 -10.80 4.43
C SER A 72 -21.52 -10.86 5.62
N GLU A 73 -22.02 -10.53 6.82
CA GLU A 73 -21.23 -10.54 8.06
C GLU A 73 -20.56 -11.89 8.31
N GLU A 74 -21.26 -13.00 8.05
CA GLU A 74 -20.68 -14.34 8.17
C GLU A 74 -19.50 -14.56 7.23
N THR A 75 -19.62 -14.12 5.97
CA THR A 75 -18.55 -14.24 4.97
C THR A 75 -17.37 -13.35 5.34
N ARG A 76 -17.64 -12.13 5.83
CA ARG A 76 -16.62 -11.19 6.31
C ARG A 76 -15.85 -11.76 7.49
N ARG A 77 -16.52 -12.39 8.46
CA ARG A 77 -15.89 -13.08 9.59
C ARG A 77 -14.99 -14.23 9.11
N LYS A 78 -15.46 -15.09 8.20
CA LYS A 78 -14.66 -16.18 7.63
C LYS A 78 -13.39 -15.67 6.92
N ILE A 79 -13.52 -14.62 6.10
CA ILE A 79 -12.38 -13.97 5.44
C ILE A 79 -11.41 -13.40 6.48
N SER A 80 -11.92 -12.70 7.49
CA SER A 80 -11.10 -12.12 8.57
C SER A 80 -10.28 -13.20 9.29
N ILE A 81 -10.91 -14.32 9.66
CA ILE A 81 -10.22 -15.45 10.28
C ILE A 81 -9.12 -15.99 9.36
N ALA A 82 -9.41 -16.26 8.08
CA ALA A 82 -8.43 -16.77 7.11
C ALA A 82 -7.26 -15.81 6.87
N VAL A 83 -7.52 -14.50 6.82
CA VAL A 83 -6.48 -13.48 6.67
C VAL A 83 -5.63 -13.37 7.94
N SER A 84 -6.24 -13.52 9.12
CA SER A 84 -5.51 -13.46 10.40
C SER A 84 -4.56 -14.65 10.58
N THR A 85 -4.96 -15.86 10.18
CA THR A 85 -4.13 -17.07 10.31
C THR A 85 -2.96 -17.06 9.34
N THR A 86 -3.18 -16.62 8.10
CA THR A 86 -2.10 -16.47 7.09
C THR A 86 -1.10 -15.39 7.49
N LYS A 87 -1.55 -14.24 7.99
CA LYS A 87 -0.64 -13.18 8.50
C LYS A 87 0.17 -13.64 9.70
N ARG A 88 -0.42 -14.40 10.63
CA ARG A 88 0.30 -14.99 11.77
C ARG A 88 1.38 -15.97 11.31
N SER A 89 1.06 -16.83 10.32
CA SER A 89 2.03 -17.75 9.73
C SER A 89 3.21 -17.01 9.07
N LEU A 90 2.92 -15.97 8.28
CA LEU A 90 3.95 -15.15 7.64
C LEU A 90 4.84 -14.43 8.66
N LYS A 91 4.25 -13.88 9.74
CA LYS A 91 5.02 -13.25 10.83
C LYS A 91 5.95 -14.27 11.51
N LYS A 92 5.46 -15.49 11.78
CA LYS A 92 6.27 -16.57 12.36
C LYS A 92 7.44 -16.95 11.44
N GLN A 93 7.19 -17.07 10.13
CA GLN A 93 8.25 -17.33 9.14
C GLN A 93 9.30 -16.22 9.11
N ARG A 94 8.88 -14.95 9.14
CA ARG A 94 9.82 -13.80 9.15
C ARG A 94 10.66 -13.74 10.43
N LEU A 95 10.07 -14.07 11.58
CA LEU A 95 10.82 -14.17 12.85
C LEU A 95 11.81 -15.34 12.83
N ALA A 96 11.40 -16.50 12.30
CA ALA A 96 12.30 -17.64 12.15
C ALA A 96 13.45 -17.34 11.19
N ALA A 97 13.18 -16.68 10.05
CA ALA A 97 14.21 -16.25 9.11
C ALA A 97 15.19 -15.26 9.76
N ARG A 98 14.68 -14.27 10.51
CA ARG A 98 15.53 -13.32 11.24
C ARG A 98 16.35 -13.99 12.35
N ALA A 99 15.79 -14.99 13.03
CA ALA A 99 16.50 -15.75 14.04
C ALA A 99 17.58 -16.64 13.41
N ALA A 100 17.32 -17.22 12.24
CA ALA A 100 18.31 -17.98 11.46
C ALA A 100 19.44 -17.09 10.97
N GLU A 101 19.13 -15.91 10.42
CA GLU A 101 20.12 -14.90 10.01
C GLU A 101 20.96 -14.43 11.21
N ALA A 102 20.33 -14.19 12.37
CA ALA A 102 21.05 -13.84 13.60
C ALA A 102 21.94 -14.99 14.12
N ALA A 103 21.50 -16.24 13.98
CA ALA A 103 22.31 -17.41 14.35
C ALA A 103 23.50 -17.58 13.40
N GLU A 104 23.29 -17.39 12.09
CA GLU A 104 24.36 -17.42 11.09
C GLU A 104 25.40 -16.32 11.35
N ALA A 105 24.94 -15.09 11.62
CA ALA A 105 25.81 -13.98 12.01
C ALA A 105 26.61 -14.27 13.28
N ALA A 106 25.99 -14.88 14.30
CA ALA A 106 26.68 -15.27 15.54
C ALA A 106 27.72 -16.39 15.31
N THR A 107 27.47 -17.30 14.36
CA THR A 107 28.47 -18.33 14.00
C THR A 107 29.61 -17.80 13.14
N ALA A 108 29.39 -16.75 12.35
CA ALA A 108 30.42 -16.12 11.52
C ALA A 108 31.48 -15.37 12.35
N ASP A 109 31.12 -14.85 13.53
CA ASP A 109 32.05 -14.20 14.47
C ASP A 109 32.85 -15.19 15.33
N LEU A 110 32.50 -16.48 15.32
CA LEU A 110 33.26 -17.56 15.99
C LEU A 110 34.24 -18.25 15.05
N ARG A 111 34.88 -17.48 14.15
CA ARG A 111 36.09 -17.94 13.47
C ARG A 111 37.16 -18.14 14.55
N PRO A 112 37.68 -19.36 14.77
CA PRO A 112 38.51 -19.63 15.92
C PRO A 112 39.90 -19.03 15.69
N ALA A 113 40.14 -17.86 16.29
CA ALA A 113 41.49 -17.43 16.62
C ALA A 113 41.98 -18.31 17.78
N PHE A 114 42.34 -19.57 17.45
CA PHE A 114 43.19 -20.37 18.32
C PHE A 114 44.57 -19.72 18.38
N SER A 115 44.80 -18.92 19.42
CA SER A 115 45.95 -19.00 20.34
C SER A 115 46.20 -17.64 20.97
N ASN A 116 45.70 -17.48 22.20
CA ASN A 116 46.50 -17.17 23.39
C ASN A 116 45.58 -16.55 24.45
N ILE A 117 45.29 -17.29 25.51
CA ILE A 117 45.92 -17.16 26.83
C ILE A 117 45.13 -16.19 27.73
N TYR A 118 44.97 -16.63 28.98
CA TYR A 118 44.48 -15.91 30.17
C TYR A 118 42.96 -15.80 30.30
N VAL A 119 42.29 -16.67 31.08
CA VAL A 119 42.28 -16.80 32.55
C VAL A 119 42.00 -15.47 33.27
N GLY A 120 40.79 -15.39 33.82
CA GLY A 120 40.47 -14.49 34.93
C GLY A 120 39.55 -13.32 34.55
N SER A 121 38.29 -13.39 34.96
CA SER A 121 37.82 -12.55 36.06
C SER A 121 36.29 -12.60 36.17
N THR A 122 35.86 -12.85 37.39
CA THR A 122 34.52 -12.88 37.94
C THR A 122 33.71 -11.60 37.75
N GLY A 123 32.41 -11.76 37.46
CA GLY A 123 31.33 -11.01 38.10
C GLY A 123 30.98 -9.61 37.57
N ARG A 124 29.76 -9.45 37.03
CA ARG A 124 28.97 -8.24 37.31
C ARG A 124 27.47 -8.46 37.18
N THR A 125 26.79 -7.93 38.17
CA THR A 125 25.40 -8.10 38.58
C THR A 125 24.39 -7.30 37.77
N SER A 126 23.14 -7.74 37.88
CA SER A 126 21.91 -7.09 37.45
C SER A 126 21.74 -5.65 37.94
N THR A 127 21.07 -4.83 37.13
CA THR A 127 20.26 -3.65 37.51
C THR A 127 19.44 -3.35 36.24
N GLY A 128 18.11 -3.36 36.19
CA GLY A 128 17.13 -2.93 37.18
C GLY A 128 16.71 -1.50 36.85
N GLY A 129 15.49 -1.31 36.33
CA GLY A 129 14.83 0.00 36.19
C GLY A 129 14.14 0.20 34.84
N SER A 130 13.00 0.87 34.72
CA SER A 130 12.08 1.43 35.71
C SER A 130 10.83 1.81 34.93
N THR A 131 9.67 1.34 35.37
CA THR A 131 8.35 1.81 34.97
C THR A 131 8.02 3.07 35.77
N GLY A 132 7.67 4.18 35.12
CA GLY A 132 7.08 5.32 35.83
C GLY A 132 6.89 6.59 35.02
N GLY A 133 5.73 7.24 35.21
CA GLY A 133 5.46 8.65 34.88
C GLY A 133 4.26 8.82 33.92
N ARG A 134 3.01 8.90 34.41
CA ARG A 134 2.27 10.13 34.84
C ARG A 134 2.17 11.18 33.73
N ASP A 135 0.97 11.40 33.20
CA ASP A 135 -0.07 12.32 33.71
C ASP A 135 0.37 13.80 33.61
N ASP A 136 -0.55 14.64 33.13
CA ASP A 136 -0.54 16.12 33.13
C ASP A 136 -0.06 16.84 31.86
N TYR A 137 -0.99 17.03 30.90
CA TYR A 137 -1.07 18.24 30.07
C TYR A 137 -2.55 18.62 30.00
N ARG A 138 -3.07 19.41 30.94
CA ARG A 138 -2.93 20.87 31.07
C ARG A 138 -3.50 21.61 29.85
N ASP A 139 -4.82 21.70 29.88
CA ASP A 139 -5.64 22.88 29.60
C ASP A 139 -4.85 24.13 29.18
N TYR A 140 -4.80 24.40 27.87
CA TYR A 140 -4.49 25.72 27.32
C TYR A 140 -5.69 26.25 26.55
N ARG A 141 -6.61 26.73 27.38
CA ARG A 141 -7.65 27.73 27.17
C ARG A 141 -7.09 29.01 26.56
N ASP A 142 -7.92 29.62 25.72
CA ASP A 142 -7.99 31.04 25.31
C ASP A 142 -6.69 31.84 25.26
N SER A 143 -6.30 32.26 24.06
CA SER A 143 -6.10 33.68 23.70
C SER A 143 -5.54 33.72 22.29
N ASN A 144 -6.35 34.06 21.30
CA ASN A 144 -5.79 34.78 20.15
C ASN A 144 -6.70 35.96 19.85
N GLU A 145 -6.35 37.03 20.56
CA GLU A 145 -6.82 38.38 20.34
C GLU A 145 -6.65 38.78 18.87
N SER A 146 -7.69 39.43 18.39
CA SER A 146 -7.78 40.19 17.16
C SER A 146 -6.66 41.22 17.04
N GLY A 147 -5.57 40.85 16.38
CA GLY A 147 -4.60 41.79 15.83
C GLY A 147 -5.15 42.41 14.55
N ALA A 148 -5.78 43.57 14.66
CA ALA A 148 -6.16 44.42 13.54
C ALA A 148 -4.90 44.82 12.74
N TYR A 149 -4.74 44.22 11.56
CA TYR A 149 -3.69 44.58 10.61
C TYR A 149 -4.07 45.91 9.95
N SER A 150 -3.49 47.00 10.46
CA SER A 150 -3.58 48.34 9.88
C SER A 150 -2.74 48.36 8.62
N GLY A 151 -3.40 48.38 7.46
CA GLY A 151 -2.78 48.56 6.16
C GLY A 151 -2.05 49.90 6.10
N SER A 152 -0.73 49.83 5.90
CA SER A 152 0.06 50.96 5.41
C SER A 152 0.27 50.71 3.91
N GLU A 153 -0.45 51.49 3.11
CA GLU A 153 -0.30 51.56 1.66
C GLU A 153 1.05 52.22 1.36
N GLY A 154 2.12 51.43 1.42
CA GLY A 154 3.43 51.78 0.92
C GLY A 154 3.46 51.59 -0.59
N GLU A 155 2.99 52.59 -1.31
CA GLU A 155 3.15 52.75 -2.76
C GLU A 155 4.65 52.73 -3.06
N SER A 156 5.15 51.56 -3.46
CA SER A 156 6.53 51.36 -3.86
C SER A 156 6.54 51.28 -5.39
N ASP A 157 7.14 52.30 -5.99
CA ASP A 157 7.53 52.34 -7.39
C ASP A 157 8.53 51.20 -7.65
N TYR A 158 8.00 50.01 -7.93
CA TYR A 158 8.81 48.91 -8.44
C TYR A 158 9.16 49.22 -9.88
N GLU A 159 10.40 49.69 -10.10
CA GLU A 159 11.00 49.75 -11.43
C GLU A 159 10.80 48.41 -12.14
N GLU A 160 10.02 48.41 -13.23
CA GLU A 160 9.83 47.26 -14.12
C GLU A 160 11.18 46.82 -14.68
N GLY A 161 11.75 45.80 -14.03
CA GLY A 161 13.04 45.24 -14.35
C GLY A 161 13.07 44.50 -15.71
N PRO A 162 14.11 44.71 -16.53
CA PRO A 162 14.45 44.10 -17.81
C PRO A 162 13.88 42.83 -18.42
N TYR A 163 13.41 41.80 -17.71
CA TYR A 163 13.58 40.45 -18.28
C TYR A 163 12.49 39.45 -17.85
N GLU A 164 11.30 39.54 -18.44
CA GLU A 164 10.50 38.34 -18.71
C GLU A 164 11.22 37.49 -19.77
N GLN A 165 12.33 36.88 -19.38
CA GLN A 165 12.84 35.72 -20.11
C GLN A 165 11.82 34.61 -19.93
N GLN A 166 10.92 34.51 -20.91
CA GLN A 166 9.94 33.43 -21.02
C GLN A 166 10.69 32.11 -20.86
N ALA A 167 10.60 31.52 -19.66
CA ALA A 167 11.25 30.26 -19.36
C ALA A 167 10.64 29.21 -20.29
N GLN A 168 11.42 28.82 -21.30
CA GLN A 168 10.99 27.81 -22.26
C GLN A 168 10.62 26.54 -21.49
N PRO A 169 9.45 25.93 -21.77
CA PRO A 169 9.02 24.74 -21.06
C PRO A 169 10.05 23.63 -21.27
N VAL A 170 10.62 23.13 -20.17
CA VAL A 170 11.59 22.04 -20.22
C VAL A 170 10.83 20.76 -20.59
N ILE A 171 10.97 20.33 -21.84
CA ILE A 171 10.40 19.06 -22.31
C ILE A 171 11.33 17.94 -21.84
N LEU A 172 10.84 17.13 -20.91
CA LEU A 172 11.59 15.97 -20.42
C LEU A 172 11.52 14.78 -21.37
N ASN A 173 12.61 14.01 -21.39
CA ASN A 173 12.61 12.72 -22.03
C ASN A 173 11.66 11.75 -21.30
N PRO A 174 11.01 10.79 -21.99
CA PRO A 174 10.10 9.84 -21.34
C PRO A 174 10.71 9.09 -20.16
N LEU A 175 12.00 8.72 -20.26
CA LEU A 175 12.73 8.05 -19.17
C LEU A 175 12.94 8.94 -17.95
N GLU A 176 13.14 10.25 -18.15
CA GLU A 176 13.29 11.22 -17.07
C GLU A 176 11.95 11.49 -16.38
N LEU A 177 10.86 11.52 -17.16
CA LEU A 177 9.51 11.60 -16.63
C LEU A 177 9.19 10.40 -15.73
N GLU A 178 9.51 9.18 -16.16
CA GLU A 178 9.32 7.98 -15.33
C GLU A 178 10.11 8.06 -14.02
N LYS A 179 11.39 8.47 -14.07
CA LYS A 179 12.21 8.68 -12.87
C LYS A 179 11.60 9.73 -11.95
N ALA A 180 11.14 10.86 -12.50
CA ALA A 180 10.49 11.92 -11.74
C ALA A 180 9.22 11.43 -11.05
N VAL A 181 8.37 10.64 -11.73
CA VAL A 181 7.14 10.08 -11.13
C VAL A 181 7.46 9.12 -9.97
N ILE A 182 8.47 8.26 -10.14
CA ILE A 182 8.93 7.36 -9.08
C ILE A 182 9.43 8.17 -7.87
N GLU A 183 10.23 9.20 -8.14
CA GLU A 183 10.78 10.04 -7.08
C GLU A 183 9.71 10.85 -6.34
N VAL A 184 8.75 11.46 -7.04
CA VAL A 184 7.59 12.15 -6.43
C VAL A 184 6.84 11.21 -5.50
N THR A 185 6.61 9.96 -5.93
CA THR A 185 5.92 8.95 -5.13
C THR A 185 6.73 8.58 -3.87
N ALA A 186 8.04 8.46 -3.98
CA ALA A 186 8.93 8.17 -2.87
C ALA A 186 8.98 9.33 -1.86
N LEU A 187 9.16 10.57 -2.34
CA LEU A 187 9.18 11.77 -1.52
C LEU A 187 7.85 11.98 -0.79
N ARG A 188 6.71 11.77 -1.47
CA ARG A 188 5.39 11.86 -0.83
C ARG A 188 5.28 10.92 0.38
N ARG A 189 5.69 9.66 0.23
CA ARG A 189 5.66 8.68 1.34
C ARG A 189 6.57 9.09 2.49
N GLN A 190 7.77 9.58 2.21
CA GLN A 190 8.71 10.03 3.23
C GLN A 190 8.17 11.25 3.98
N LEU A 191 7.62 12.23 3.27
CA LEU A 191 7.02 13.43 3.85
C LEU A 191 5.80 13.07 4.70
N THR A 192 4.89 12.22 4.21
CA THR A 192 3.74 11.74 5.01
C THR A 192 4.18 11.02 6.27
N ALA A 193 5.13 10.08 6.18
CA ALA A 193 5.62 9.36 7.35
C ALA A 193 6.29 10.30 8.38
N TRP A 194 6.98 11.34 7.92
CA TRP A 194 7.55 12.35 8.81
C TRP A 194 6.47 13.23 9.44
N MET A 195 5.47 13.70 8.68
CA MET A 195 4.35 14.48 9.21
C MET A 195 3.56 13.70 10.27
N ASP A 196 3.28 12.42 10.03
CA ASP A 196 2.60 11.54 11.00
C ASP A 196 3.45 11.37 12.28
N ALA A 197 4.77 11.23 12.14
CA ALA A 197 5.68 11.12 13.27
C ALA A 197 5.79 12.44 14.05
N TYR A 198 5.73 13.58 13.36
CA TYR A 198 5.71 14.91 13.96
C TYR A 198 4.42 15.14 14.73
N GLU A 199 3.26 14.87 14.11
CA GLU A 199 1.94 14.99 14.73
C GLU A 199 1.84 14.10 15.97
N LYS A 200 2.40 12.90 15.93
CA LYS A 200 2.47 12.02 17.11
C LYS A 200 3.30 12.60 18.26
N LYS A 201 4.36 13.36 17.97
CA LYS A 201 5.25 13.93 18.98
C LYS A 201 4.73 15.24 19.57
N PHE A 202 4.19 16.12 18.72
CA PHE A 202 3.84 17.48 19.09
C PHE A 202 2.32 17.71 19.17
N GLY A 203 1.50 16.74 18.76
CA GLY A 203 0.04 16.85 18.76
C GLY A 203 -0.52 17.85 17.73
N ARG A 204 0.33 18.37 16.84
CA ARG A 204 -0.03 19.35 15.80
C ARG A 204 0.68 19.02 14.48
N LYS A 205 0.14 19.50 13.36
CA LYS A 205 0.82 19.41 12.07
C LYS A 205 2.02 20.36 12.03
N PRO A 206 3.13 19.97 11.39
CA PRO A 206 4.30 20.83 11.28
C PRO A 206 3.99 22.05 10.42
N ASP A 207 4.42 23.23 10.88
CA ASP A 207 4.44 24.42 10.05
C ASP A 207 5.66 24.39 9.10
N LEU A 208 5.51 24.97 7.92
CA LEU A 208 6.56 24.96 6.88
C LEU A 208 7.77 25.80 7.29
N THR A 209 7.54 26.93 7.94
CA THR A 209 8.59 27.81 8.48
C THR A 209 9.39 27.08 9.55
N GLU A 210 8.70 26.47 10.52
CA GLU A 210 9.31 25.68 11.59
C GLU A 210 10.10 24.47 11.03
N ALA A 211 9.56 23.78 10.02
CA ALA A 211 10.25 22.66 9.39
C ALA A 211 11.55 23.09 8.68
N SER A 212 11.60 24.31 8.13
CA SER A 212 12.80 24.85 7.49
C SER A 212 13.94 25.13 8.49
N GLU A 213 13.60 25.61 9.68
CA GLU A 213 14.57 25.93 10.73
C GLU A 213 15.04 24.67 11.47
N THR A 214 14.10 23.80 11.85
CA THR A 214 14.38 22.64 12.71
C THR A 214 14.82 21.40 11.94
N HIS A 215 14.35 21.22 10.69
CA HIS A 215 14.56 20.02 9.89
C HIS A 215 14.88 20.36 8.42
N PRO A 216 16.03 21.01 8.13
CA PRO A 216 16.35 21.51 6.79
C PRO A 216 16.37 20.42 5.71
N LEU A 217 16.70 19.17 6.07
CA LEU A 217 16.65 18.03 5.14
C LEU A 217 15.22 17.68 4.72
N VAL A 218 14.24 17.80 5.62
CA VAL A 218 12.83 17.54 5.32
C VAL A 218 12.29 18.65 4.43
N TYR A 219 12.64 19.90 4.75
CA TYR A 219 12.31 21.06 3.92
C TYR A 219 12.88 20.92 2.51
N GLY A 220 14.16 20.54 2.37
CA GLY A 220 14.77 20.28 1.05
C GLY A 220 14.05 19.19 0.25
N ARG A 221 13.57 18.13 0.91
CA ARG A 221 12.72 17.10 0.27
C ARG A 221 11.37 17.64 -0.17
N PHE A 222 10.75 18.51 0.62
CA PHE A 222 9.49 19.15 0.27
C PHE A 222 9.64 20.06 -0.96
N VAL A 223 10.64 20.92 -0.98
CA VAL A 223 10.92 21.80 -2.13
C VAL A 223 11.17 20.97 -3.39
N ARG A 224 11.99 19.91 -3.28
CA ARG A 224 12.23 18.98 -4.39
C ARG A 224 10.95 18.28 -4.86
N TYR A 225 10.09 17.85 -3.93
CA TYR A 225 8.80 17.24 -4.25
C TYR A 225 7.90 18.20 -5.03
N VAL A 226 7.79 19.46 -4.61
CA VAL A 226 6.97 20.48 -5.30
C VAL A 226 7.50 20.74 -6.71
N ALA A 227 8.81 20.94 -6.85
CA ALA A 227 9.44 21.17 -8.15
C ALA A 227 9.20 19.99 -9.11
N LEU A 228 9.43 18.75 -8.66
CA LEU A 228 9.19 17.55 -9.49
C LEU A 228 7.72 17.37 -9.82
N ARG A 229 6.80 17.67 -8.90
CA ARG A 229 5.36 17.56 -9.13
C ARG A 229 4.90 18.52 -10.23
N GLU A 230 5.34 19.77 -10.22
CA GLU A 230 5.01 20.73 -11.28
C GLU A 230 5.62 20.34 -12.62
N LEU A 231 6.85 19.83 -12.62
CA LEU A 231 7.51 19.31 -13.81
C LEU A 231 6.80 18.08 -14.41
N VAL A 232 6.30 17.16 -13.58
CA VAL A 232 5.47 16.02 -14.05
C VAL A 232 4.14 16.53 -14.60
N ARG A 233 3.51 17.51 -13.94
CA ARG A 233 2.23 18.09 -14.37
C ARG A 233 2.35 18.75 -15.73
N THR A 234 3.32 19.65 -15.89
CA THR A 234 3.58 20.37 -17.16
C THR A 234 3.93 19.41 -18.29
N SER A 235 4.79 18.42 -18.04
CA SER A 235 5.16 17.40 -19.05
C SER A 235 3.97 16.54 -19.47
N SER A 236 3.08 16.17 -18.54
CA SER A 236 1.90 15.34 -18.85
C SER A 236 0.89 16.05 -19.76
N LEU A 237 0.78 17.37 -19.63
CA LEU A 237 -0.12 18.20 -20.46
C LEU A 237 0.36 18.28 -21.92
N LEU A 238 1.67 18.26 -22.15
CA LEU A 238 2.25 18.35 -23.50
C LEU A 238 2.07 17.06 -24.32
N ILE A 239 1.99 15.90 -23.66
CA ILE A 239 1.93 14.59 -24.36
C ILE A 239 0.50 14.22 -24.77
N GLY A 240 -0.50 15.09 -24.51
CA GLY A 240 -1.92 14.77 -24.78
C GLY A 240 -2.43 13.58 -23.96
N SER A 241 -1.70 13.20 -22.92
CA SER A 241 -2.12 12.17 -21.98
C SER A 241 -3.20 12.76 -21.09
N THR A 242 -4.35 12.08 -20.97
CA THR A 242 -5.45 12.51 -20.11
C THR A 242 -4.93 12.87 -18.72
N PRO A 243 -5.33 14.01 -18.13
CA PRO A 243 -4.77 14.49 -16.88
C PRO A 243 -4.90 13.42 -15.80
N VAL A 244 -3.76 13.01 -15.23
CA VAL A 244 -3.75 12.08 -14.09
C VAL A 244 -4.38 12.81 -12.91
N THR A 245 -5.61 12.44 -12.56
CA THR A 245 -6.30 12.98 -11.39
C THR A 245 -5.69 12.37 -10.13
N TRP A 246 -4.96 13.16 -9.35
CA TRP A 246 -4.40 12.74 -8.07
C TRP A 246 -5.42 12.98 -6.96
N ASN A 247 -6.22 11.97 -6.62
CA ASN A 247 -7.02 11.92 -5.39
C ASN A 247 -6.19 11.45 -4.19
#